data_AF-A0A0T6A4F4-F1
#
_entry.id   AF-A0A0T6A4F4-F1
#
_cell.length_a   1.000
_cell.length_b   1.000
_cell.length_c   1.000
_cell.angle_alpha   90.00
_cell.angle_beta   90.00
_cell.angle_gamma   90.00
#
_symmetry.space_group_name_H-M   'P 1'
#
loop_
_entity.id
_entity.type
_entity.pdbx_description
1 polymer ?
#
loop_
_entity_poly.entity_id
_entity_poly.type
_entity_poly.pdbx_seq_one_letter_code
_entity_poly.pdbx_strand_id
1 'polypeptide(L)'
;MSDHDTATRTGRIVVHLVHGTWAENAPWTQPGSFFRERLQRRLWELEIGTEIEFTAPQWGGQNRQSVRLAGVEKVRDEVRKKASEGGVRICQLLVGHSHGGSVCFLACKDGERSIASEVDGVVCLSTPFLVFRRAPYLRWMSHACCVAWLMVAMIAARVLLVDNALKAALLSLPVLIAYAAFRAWASRYGYSEPEVITVPKSLPVPTLLIRCPGDEASGVLGASLVVERVMVLLTAKVASVWEWMNRHRLVYLLFAVLLGLTVSAAMFASMALSGSLEALKWPAIVLAALFALVLVVPLLLGFPSRSLLYWFSYGSDVATRGVFLDVSAESTPPGAWLVHTIFPRRFESGLPGLAHSEPYDNEEAIDIVARWVGKLVERTGARVGREQHDH
;
A
#
# COMPACT_ATOMS: atom_id res chain seq x y z
N MET A 1 14.85 10.25 -58.35
CA MET A 1 13.57 10.16 -57.62
C MET A 1 13.50 8.77 -57.06
N SER A 2 14.10 8.59 -55.90
CA SER A 2 14.13 7.32 -55.18
C SER A 2 12.80 7.19 -54.45
N ASP A 3 12.13 6.04 -54.64
CA ASP A 3 11.08 5.55 -53.77
C ASP A 3 11.58 5.63 -52.33
N HIS A 4 11.21 6.70 -51.63
CA HIS A 4 11.26 6.70 -50.18
C HIS A 4 10.17 5.76 -49.74
N ASP A 5 10.57 4.49 -49.66
CA ASP A 5 9.93 3.40 -48.95
C ASP A 5 9.00 3.96 -47.89
N THR A 6 7.71 3.80 -48.16
CA THR A 6 6.60 3.85 -47.22
C THR A 6 6.92 2.92 -46.06
N ALA A 7 7.75 3.41 -45.13
CA ALA A 7 8.07 2.76 -43.88
C ALA A 7 6.74 2.33 -43.26
N THR A 8 6.63 1.02 -43.10
CA THR A 8 5.46 0.27 -42.66
C THR A 8 4.78 0.96 -41.47
N ARG A 9 3.73 1.75 -41.75
CA ARG A 9 2.79 2.23 -40.74
C ARG A 9 2.35 1.00 -39.95
N THR A 10 2.62 0.96 -38.65
CA THR A 10 2.08 -0.11 -37.78
C THR A 10 0.57 -0.08 -37.92
N GLY A 11 -0.01 -1.12 -38.54
CA GLY A 11 -1.39 -1.06 -38.99
C GLY A 11 -2.39 -0.99 -37.83
N ARG A 12 -2.11 -1.66 -36.71
CA ARG A 12 -3.10 -1.84 -35.64
C ARG A 12 -2.52 -1.54 -34.26
N ILE A 13 -3.26 -0.74 -33.50
CA ILE A 13 -2.99 -0.41 -32.10
C ILE A 13 -4.10 -0.99 -31.25
N VAL A 14 -3.75 -1.72 -30.19
CA VAL A 14 -4.69 -2.26 -29.21
C VAL A 14 -4.45 -1.60 -27.86
N VAL A 15 -5.45 -0.89 -27.36
CA VAL A 15 -5.38 -0.17 -26.07
C VAL A 15 -6.23 -0.92 -25.04
N HIS A 16 -5.57 -1.49 -24.03
CA HIS A 16 -6.21 -2.20 -22.94
C HIS A 16 -6.47 -1.25 -21.77
N LEU A 17 -7.74 -0.96 -21.50
CA LEU A 17 -8.16 -0.02 -20.45
C LEU A 17 -8.46 -0.77 -19.16
N VAL A 18 -7.67 -0.51 -18.11
CA VAL A 18 -7.76 -1.21 -16.82
C VAL A 18 -8.29 -0.26 -15.75
N HIS A 19 -9.51 -0.52 -15.29
CA HIS A 19 -10.19 0.32 -14.29
C HIS A 19 -9.55 0.22 -12.89
N GLY A 20 -9.81 1.25 -12.07
CA GLY A 20 -9.43 1.30 -10.66
C GLY A 20 -10.30 0.44 -9.75
N THR A 21 -10.14 0.61 -8.43
CA THR A 21 -10.96 -0.11 -7.45
C THR A 21 -12.41 0.39 -7.41
N TRP A 22 -13.35 -0.50 -7.11
CA TRP A 22 -14.80 -0.25 -7.03
C TRP A 22 -15.42 0.33 -8.31
N ALA A 23 -14.75 0.15 -9.44
CA ALA A 23 -15.14 0.71 -10.73
C ALA A 23 -15.23 -0.38 -11.81
N GLU A 24 -15.81 -1.54 -11.46
CA GLU A 24 -16.20 -2.53 -12.47
C GLU A 24 -17.07 -1.84 -13.51
N ASN A 25 -16.77 -2.02 -14.80
CA ASN A 25 -17.40 -1.29 -15.91
C ASN A 25 -17.30 0.25 -15.81
N ALA A 26 -16.16 0.76 -15.33
CA ALA A 26 -15.92 2.20 -15.24
C ALA A 26 -16.34 2.94 -16.53
N PRO A 27 -17.15 4.02 -16.45
CA PRO A 27 -17.68 4.70 -17.62
C PRO A 27 -16.61 5.13 -18.64
N TRP A 28 -15.41 5.51 -18.16
CA TRP A 28 -14.31 5.93 -19.01
C TRP A 28 -13.72 4.82 -19.89
N THR A 29 -13.99 3.54 -19.59
CA THR A 29 -13.53 2.39 -20.40
C THR A 29 -14.56 1.93 -21.45
N GLN A 30 -15.81 2.37 -21.31
CA GLN A 30 -16.93 1.90 -22.15
C GLN A 30 -16.92 2.53 -23.55
N PRO A 31 -17.50 1.88 -24.57
CA PRO A 31 -17.66 2.48 -25.90
C PRO A 31 -18.37 3.84 -25.82
N GLY A 32 -17.89 4.82 -26.58
CA GLY A 32 -18.40 6.19 -26.57
C GLY A 32 -17.97 7.02 -25.34
N SER A 33 -17.08 6.51 -24.49
CA SER A 33 -16.54 7.31 -23.40
C SER A 33 -15.70 8.47 -23.92
N PHE A 34 -15.70 9.58 -23.17
CA PHE A 34 -14.92 10.78 -23.52
C PHE A 34 -13.44 10.45 -23.74
N PHE A 35 -12.83 9.68 -22.82
CA PHE A 35 -11.43 9.27 -22.94
C PHE A 35 -11.14 8.53 -24.24
N ARG A 36 -11.95 7.53 -24.60
CA ARG A 36 -11.76 6.71 -25.80
C ARG A 36 -11.90 7.53 -27.06
N GLU A 37 -13.01 8.28 -27.19
CA GLU A 37 -13.28 9.09 -28.38
C GLU A 37 -12.21 10.15 -28.60
N ARG A 38 -11.77 10.81 -27.52
CA ARG A 38 -10.73 11.83 -27.59
C ARG A 38 -9.37 11.22 -27.90
N LEU A 39 -8.97 10.15 -27.24
CA LEU A 39 -7.68 9.50 -27.52
C LEU A 39 -7.62 8.98 -28.96
N GLN A 40 -8.67 8.30 -29.41
CA GLN A 40 -8.79 7.80 -30.78
C GLN A 40 -8.69 8.93 -31.81
N ARG A 41 -9.44 10.03 -31.60
CA ARG A 41 -9.36 11.21 -32.47
C ARG A 41 -7.96 11.80 -32.52
N ARG A 42 -7.28 11.95 -31.37
CA ARG A 42 -5.92 12.50 -31.33
C ARG A 42 -4.89 11.60 -32.01
N LEU A 43 -5.02 10.28 -31.88
CA LEU A 43 -4.15 9.35 -32.59
C LEU A 43 -4.35 9.43 -34.11
N TRP A 44 -5.60 9.56 -34.58
CA TRP A 44 -5.89 9.78 -36.00
C TRP A 44 -5.36 11.12 -36.52
N GLU A 45 -5.52 12.22 -35.78
CA GLU A 45 -4.99 13.54 -36.13
C GLU A 45 -3.45 13.53 -36.28
N LEU A 46 -2.77 12.69 -35.51
CA LEU A 46 -1.32 12.49 -35.57
C LEU A 46 -0.90 11.43 -36.60
N GLU A 47 -1.85 10.87 -37.36
CA GLU A 47 -1.64 9.79 -38.33
C GLU A 47 -1.01 8.52 -37.73
N ILE A 48 -1.29 8.24 -36.44
CA ILE A 48 -0.74 7.11 -35.70
C ILE A 48 -1.72 5.92 -35.77
N GLY A 49 -1.31 4.87 -36.50
CA GLY A 49 -2.07 3.63 -36.66
C GLY A 49 -3.21 3.73 -37.66
N THR A 50 -3.48 2.66 -38.39
CA THR A 50 -4.64 2.60 -39.31
C THR A 50 -5.90 2.08 -38.65
N GLU A 51 -5.75 1.25 -37.61
CA GLU A 51 -6.83 0.66 -36.83
C GLU A 51 -6.52 0.80 -35.34
N ILE A 52 -7.48 1.31 -34.57
CA ILE A 52 -7.35 1.46 -33.12
C ILE A 52 -8.48 0.67 -32.47
N GLU A 53 -8.12 -0.36 -31.72
CA GLU A 53 -9.03 -1.18 -30.94
C GLU A 53 -8.88 -0.88 -29.45
N PHE A 54 -10.00 -0.84 -28.74
CA PHE A 54 -10.01 -0.71 -27.28
C PHE A 54 -10.60 -1.97 -26.66
N THR A 55 -9.90 -2.53 -25.69
CA THR A 55 -10.38 -3.62 -24.84
C THR A 55 -10.43 -3.14 -23.39
N ALA A 56 -11.25 -3.79 -22.56
CA ALA A 56 -11.34 -3.49 -21.13
C ALA A 56 -11.33 -4.80 -20.35
N PRO A 57 -10.15 -5.36 -20.01
CA PRO A 57 -10.04 -6.59 -19.23
C PRO A 57 -10.84 -6.46 -17.92
N GLN A 58 -11.79 -7.39 -17.72
CA GLN A 58 -12.64 -7.38 -16.53
C GLN A 58 -11.92 -8.04 -15.35
N TRP A 59 -11.80 -7.31 -14.24
CA TRP A 59 -11.26 -7.82 -12.98
C TRP A 59 -12.12 -7.31 -11.81
N GLY A 60 -12.02 -7.96 -10.64
CA GLY A 60 -12.98 -7.73 -9.55
C GLY A 60 -12.96 -6.33 -8.92
N GLY A 61 -11.93 -5.51 -9.15
CA GLY A 61 -11.90 -4.13 -8.66
C GLY A 61 -11.98 -3.97 -7.13
N GLN A 62 -12.06 -5.02 -6.32
CA GLN A 62 -12.10 -4.84 -4.86
C GLN A 62 -10.77 -4.29 -4.38
N ASN A 63 -10.80 -3.42 -3.36
CA ASN A 63 -9.59 -2.96 -2.69
C ASN A 63 -8.99 -4.11 -1.85
N ARG A 64 -8.33 -5.06 -2.51
CA ARG A 64 -7.64 -6.23 -1.93
C ARG A 64 -6.44 -6.57 -2.79
N GLN A 65 -5.33 -6.95 -2.16
CA GLN A 65 -4.10 -7.28 -2.87
C GLN A 65 -4.25 -8.56 -3.71
N SER A 66 -4.90 -9.58 -3.14
CA SER A 66 -5.22 -10.85 -3.81
C SER A 66 -6.02 -10.65 -5.10
N VAL A 67 -7.02 -9.76 -5.05
CA VAL A 67 -7.86 -9.43 -6.23
C VAL A 67 -7.05 -8.72 -7.31
N ARG A 68 -6.12 -7.83 -6.93
CA ARG A 68 -5.23 -7.17 -7.90
C ARG A 68 -4.31 -8.18 -8.60
N LEU A 69 -3.77 -9.16 -7.89
CA LEU A 69 -2.99 -10.25 -8.49
C LEU A 69 -3.83 -11.08 -9.46
N ALA A 70 -5.08 -11.38 -9.11
CA ALA A 70 -5.99 -12.04 -10.04
C ALA A 70 -6.25 -11.17 -11.28
N GLY A 71 -6.38 -9.85 -11.11
CA GLY A 71 -6.49 -8.89 -12.20
C GLY A 71 -5.25 -8.84 -13.10
N VAL A 72 -4.04 -9.03 -12.54
CA VAL A 72 -2.80 -9.12 -13.32
C VAL A 72 -2.88 -10.28 -14.31
N GLU A 73 -3.31 -11.47 -13.86
CA GLU A 73 -3.45 -12.61 -14.76
C GLU A 73 -4.52 -12.36 -15.84
N LYS A 74 -5.64 -11.70 -15.50
CA LYS A 74 -6.67 -11.32 -16.50
C LYS A 74 -6.14 -10.38 -17.57
N VAL A 75 -5.35 -9.38 -17.19
CA VAL A 75 -4.70 -8.47 -18.14
C VAL A 75 -3.70 -9.23 -19.02
N ARG A 76 -2.91 -10.14 -18.44
CA ARG A 76 -1.96 -10.96 -19.19
C ARG A 76 -2.64 -11.85 -20.22
N ASP A 77 -3.73 -12.51 -19.83
CA ASP A 77 -4.49 -13.39 -20.71
C ASP A 77 -5.08 -12.62 -21.90
N GLU A 78 -5.65 -11.43 -21.67
CA GLU A 78 -6.22 -10.61 -22.75
C GLU A 78 -5.13 -10.08 -23.71
N VAL A 79 -3.98 -9.62 -23.18
CA VAL A 79 -2.85 -9.17 -24.01
C VAL A 79 -2.30 -10.30 -24.88
N ARG A 80 -2.14 -11.51 -24.33
CA ARG A 80 -1.66 -12.68 -25.08
C ARG A 80 -2.67 -13.14 -26.12
N LYS A 81 -3.95 -13.14 -25.77
CA LYS A 81 -5.03 -13.44 -26.71
C LYS A 81 -4.95 -12.48 -27.91
N LYS A 82 -4.84 -11.17 -27.67
CA LYS A 82 -4.68 -10.18 -28.75
C LYS A 82 -3.39 -10.35 -29.55
N ALA A 83 -2.27 -10.66 -28.89
CA ALA A 83 -1.02 -10.95 -29.58
C ALA A 83 -1.14 -12.16 -30.53
N SER A 84 -1.99 -13.15 -30.19
CA SER A 84 -2.21 -14.35 -31.00
C SER A 84 -3.25 -14.20 -32.12
N GLU A 85 -4.06 -13.13 -32.11
CA GLU A 85 -5.18 -12.92 -33.04
C GLU A 85 -4.76 -12.45 -34.45
N GLY A 86 -3.46 -12.36 -34.78
CA GLY A 86 -3.03 -11.90 -36.10
C GLY A 86 -1.64 -12.34 -36.54
N GLY A 87 -1.43 -12.38 -37.86
CA GLY A 87 -0.11 -12.60 -38.48
C GLY A 87 0.74 -11.33 -38.62
N VAL A 88 0.22 -10.18 -38.17
CA VAL A 88 0.90 -8.87 -38.25
C VAL A 88 1.19 -8.39 -36.83
N ARG A 89 2.38 -7.83 -36.62
CA ARG A 89 2.75 -7.20 -35.34
C ARG A 89 1.76 -6.08 -34.99
N ILE A 90 1.18 -6.17 -33.80
CA ILE A 90 0.29 -5.14 -33.23
C ILE A 90 1.06 -4.31 -32.20
N CYS A 91 0.74 -3.02 -32.10
CA CYS A 91 1.22 -2.17 -31.02
C CYS A 91 0.25 -2.28 -29.83
N GLN A 92 0.68 -2.83 -28.70
CA GLN A 92 -0.20 -3.00 -27.54
C GLN A 92 0.15 -2.05 -26.40
N LEU A 93 -0.87 -1.37 -25.88
CA LEU A 93 -0.74 -0.38 -24.81
C LEU A 93 -1.61 -0.77 -23.62
N LEU A 94 -1.06 -0.68 -22.42
CA LEU A 94 -1.83 -0.79 -21.19
C LEU A 94 -2.10 0.60 -20.63
N VAL A 95 -3.35 0.96 -20.38
CA VAL A 95 -3.74 2.22 -19.75
C VAL A 95 -4.53 1.91 -18.49
N GLY A 96 -3.92 2.13 -17.32
CA GLY A 96 -4.56 1.85 -16.04
C GLY A 96 -4.82 3.10 -15.22
N HIS A 97 -6.02 3.21 -14.63
CA HIS A 97 -6.38 4.28 -13.70
C HIS A 97 -6.32 3.82 -12.25
N SER A 98 -5.86 4.68 -11.35
CA SER A 98 -5.79 4.39 -9.92
C SER A 98 -5.03 3.07 -9.69
N HIS A 99 -5.56 2.15 -8.89
CA HIS A 99 -5.01 0.81 -8.69
C HIS A 99 -4.99 -0.08 -9.95
N GLY A 100 -5.78 0.23 -10.99
CA GLY A 100 -5.68 -0.43 -12.29
C GLY A 100 -4.32 -0.20 -12.95
N GLY A 101 -3.72 0.98 -12.75
CA GLY A 101 -2.33 1.22 -13.19
C GLY A 101 -1.31 0.34 -12.46
N SER A 102 -1.52 0.04 -11.18
CA SER A 102 -0.69 -0.94 -10.47
C SER A 102 -0.83 -2.34 -11.06
N VAL A 103 -2.03 -2.73 -11.48
CA VAL A 103 -2.27 -4.01 -12.17
C VAL A 103 -1.49 -4.06 -13.50
N CYS A 104 -1.60 -3.01 -14.33
CA CYS A 104 -0.82 -2.92 -15.57
C CYS A 104 0.69 -3.02 -15.31
N PHE A 105 1.18 -2.26 -14.33
CA PHE A 105 2.59 -2.21 -13.98
C PHE A 105 3.13 -3.57 -13.54
N LEU A 106 2.34 -4.34 -12.79
CA LEU A 106 2.72 -5.67 -12.33
C LEU A 106 2.58 -6.75 -13.40
N ALA A 107 1.66 -6.58 -14.35
CA ALA A 107 1.55 -7.48 -15.49
C ALA A 107 2.84 -7.51 -16.31
N CYS A 108 3.50 -6.35 -16.46
CA CYS A 108 4.77 -6.18 -17.16
C CYS A 108 6.03 -6.45 -16.31
N LYS A 109 5.88 -6.78 -15.01
CA LYS A 109 7.03 -7.10 -14.15
C LYS A 109 7.73 -8.37 -14.65
N ASP A 110 9.07 -8.33 -14.68
CA ASP A 110 9.93 -9.45 -15.09
C ASP A 110 9.58 -10.77 -14.40
N GLY A 111 9.69 -11.86 -15.15
CA GLY A 111 9.40 -13.22 -14.73
C GLY A 111 8.87 -14.07 -15.88
N GLU A 112 8.74 -15.38 -15.65
CA GLU A 112 8.30 -16.37 -16.66
C GLU A 112 6.93 -16.03 -17.27
N ARG A 113 6.06 -15.37 -16.49
CA ARG A 113 4.71 -14.95 -16.93
C ARG A 113 4.61 -13.48 -17.31
N SER A 114 5.72 -12.76 -17.44
CA SER A 114 5.67 -11.38 -17.91
C SER A 114 5.03 -11.29 -19.30
N ILE A 115 4.41 -10.15 -19.60
CA ILE A 115 3.92 -9.77 -20.94
C ILE A 115 4.74 -8.60 -21.52
N ALA A 116 5.94 -8.38 -20.98
CA ALA A 116 6.80 -7.27 -21.38
C ALA A 116 7.21 -7.30 -22.86
N SER A 117 7.30 -8.48 -23.47
CA SER A 117 7.62 -8.62 -24.90
C SER A 117 6.42 -8.32 -25.81
N GLU A 118 5.21 -8.44 -25.28
CA GLU A 118 3.94 -8.32 -26.00
C GLU A 118 3.31 -6.93 -25.84
N VAL A 119 3.82 -6.12 -24.92
CA VAL A 119 3.35 -4.76 -24.62
C VAL A 119 4.43 -3.75 -25.02
N ASP A 120 4.04 -2.76 -25.83
CA ASP A 120 4.95 -1.71 -26.25
C ASP A 120 5.00 -0.58 -25.21
N GLY A 121 3.96 -0.37 -24.40
CA GLY A 121 3.95 0.69 -23.40
C GLY A 121 2.88 0.60 -22.32
N VAL A 122 3.16 1.24 -21.18
CA VAL A 122 2.25 1.36 -20.03
C VAL A 122 1.99 2.83 -19.71
N VAL A 123 0.71 3.17 -19.52
CA VAL A 123 0.25 4.48 -19.05
C VAL A 123 -0.48 4.29 -17.71
N CYS A 124 -0.07 5.05 -16.70
CA CYS A 124 -0.71 5.04 -15.39
C CYS A 124 -1.34 6.41 -15.11
N LEU A 125 -2.64 6.44 -14.84
CA LEU A 125 -3.43 7.64 -14.58
C LEU A 125 -3.77 7.73 -13.08
N SER A 126 -3.21 8.70 -12.37
CA SER A 126 -3.39 8.90 -10.92
C SER A 126 -3.19 7.61 -10.10
N THR A 127 -2.19 6.81 -10.45
CA THR A 127 -1.93 5.51 -9.81
C THR A 127 -1.13 5.66 -8.52
N PRO A 128 -1.66 5.21 -7.37
CA PRO A 128 -0.86 5.06 -6.16
C PRO A 128 -0.10 3.74 -6.20
N PHE A 129 1.22 3.81 -6.14
CA PHE A 129 2.11 2.64 -6.07
C PHE A 129 2.36 2.26 -4.62
N LEU A 130 1.82 1.12 -4.20
CA LEU A 130 1.98 0.64 -2.83
C LEU A 130 3.38 0.06 -2.63
N VAL A 131 4.13 0.64 -1.70
CA VAL A 131 5.44 0.16 -1.28
C VAL A 131 5.29 -0.38 0.14
N PHE A 132 5.59 -1.66 0.31
CA PHE A 132 5.55 -2.29 1.61
C PHE A 132 6.96 -2.51 2.14
N ARG A 133 7.15 -2.27 3.43
CA ARG A 133 8.37 -2.62 4.17
C ARG A 133 7.99 -3.39 5.43
N ARG A 134 8.89 -4.23 5.93
CA ARG A 134 8.68 -4.86 7.24
C ARG A 134 8.80 -3.82 8.34
N ALA A 135 7.83 -3.78 9.24
CA ALA A 135 7.89 -2.92 10.42
C ALA A 135 8.95 -3.45 11.41
N PRO A 136 10.06 -2.73 11.68
CA PRO A 136 11.19 -3.26 12.45
C PRO A 136 10.88 -3.41 13.95
N TYR A 137 9.92 -2.67 14.48
CA TYR A 137 9.63 -2.58 15.91
C TYR A 137 8.76 -3.73 16.46
N LEU A 138 8.26 -4.62 15.60
CA LEU A 138 7.19 -5.52 15.99
C LEU A 138 7.62 -6.69 16.87
N ARG A 139 8.85 -7.16 16.69
CA ARG A 139 9.43 -8.17 17.57
C ARG A 139 9.42 -7.67 19.02
N TRP A 140 9.63 -6.39 19.24
CA TRP A 140 9.69 -5.81 20.59
C TRP A 140 8.32 -5.49 21.18
N MET A 141 7.40 -4.93 20.38
CA MET A 141 6.06 -4.58 20.88
C MET A 141 5.30 -5.79 21.44
N SER A 142 5.36 -6.94 20.77
CA SER A 142 4.66 -8.15 21.27
C SER A 142 5.15 -8.60 22.66
N HIS A 143 6.46 -8.52 22.93
CA HIS A 143 7.02 -8.85 24.24
C HIS A 143 6.69 -7.77 25.27
N ALA A 144 6.80 -6.49 24.89
CA ALA A 144 6.46 -5.37 25.76
C ALA A 144 4.99 -5.40 26.20
N CYS A 145 4.06 -5.70 25.29
CA CYS A 145 2.64 -5.89 25.59
C CYS A 145 2.39 -7.06 26.55
N CYS A 146 3.09 -8.18 26.35
CA CYS A 146 2.95 -9.36 27.21
C CYS A 146 3.43 -9.07 28.64
N VAL A 147 4.62 -8.47 28.77
CA VAL A 147 5.18 -8.06 30.07
C VAL A 147 4.26 -7.03 30.73
N ALA A 148 3.76 -6.06 29.97
CA ALA A 148 2.86 -5.04 30.48
C ALA A 148 1.56 -5.63 31.05
N TRP A 149 0.93 -6.52 30.31
CA TRP A 149 -0.29 -7.17 30.76
C TRP A 149 -0.06 -8.12 31.93
N LEU A 150 1.06 -8.84 31.98
CA LEU A 150 1.42 -9.66 33.14
C LEU A 150 1.56 -8.79 34.40
N MET A 151 2.17 -7.61 34.29
CA MET A 151 2.24 -6.67 35.42
C MET A 151 0.86 -6.17 35.85
N VAL A 152 -0.01 -5.79 34.90
CA VAL A 152 -1.39 -5.37 35.22
C VAL A 152 -2.17 -6.50 35.89
N ALA A 153 -2.05 -7.74 35.41
CA ALA A 153 -2.71 -8.91 36.00
C ALA A 153 -2.21 -9.19 37.43
N MET A 154 -0.90 -9.06 37.68
CA MET A 154 -0.32 -9.21 39.02
C MET A 154 -0.79 -8.10 39.97
N ILE A 155 -0.85 -6.85 39.50
CA ILE A 155 -1.36 -5.72 40.29
C ILE A 155 -2.85 -5.91 40.58
N ALA A 156 -3.65 -6.27 39.58
CA ALA A 156 -5.08 -6.51 39.74
C ALA A 156 -5.35 -7.67 40.71
N ALA A 157 -4.63 -8.79 40.58
CA ALA A 157 -4.72 -9.90 41.51
C ALA A 157 -4.44 -9.47 42.97
N ARG A 158 -3.46 -8.58 43.16
CA ARG A 158 -3.06 -8.07 44.47
C ARG A 158 -4.02 -7.02 45.03
N VAL A 159 -4.52 -6.10 44.20
CA VAL A 159 -5.46 -5.04 44.58
C VAL A 159 -6.87 -5.60 44.85
N LEU A 160 -7.29 -6.58 44.06
CA LEU A 160 -8.59 -7.24 44.21
C LEU A 160 -8.62 -8.27 45.35
N LEU A 161 -7.56 -8.34 46.17
CA LEU A 161 -7.48 -9.23 47.34
C LEU A 161 -7.94 -10.65 46.99
N VAL A 162 -7.43 -11.17 45.88
CA VAL A 162 -7.65 -12.56 45.54
C VAL A 162 -6.85 -13.38 46.55
N ASP A 163 -7.51 -13.86 47.60
CA ASP A 163 -6.90 -14.70 48.64
C ASP A 163 -6.32 -16.03 48.12
N ASN A 164 -6.50 -16.33 46.82
CA ASN A 164 -6.17 -17.60 46.22
C ASN A 164 -5.43 -17.42 44.89
N ALA A 165 -4.18 -17.86 44.84
CA ALA A 165 -3.34 -17.90 43.63
C ALA A 165 -4.06 -18.43 42.38
N LEU A 166 -5.07 -19.31 42.55
CA LEU A 166 -5.91 -19.80 41.47
C LEU A 166 -6.68 -18.68 40.74
N LYS A 167 -7.32 -17.71 41.44
CA LYS A 167 -8.06 -16.66 40.71
C LYS A 167 -7.13 -15.66 40.02
N ALA A 168 -5.92 -15.45 40.57
CA ALA A 168 -4.88 -14.66 39.91
C ALA A 168 -4.41 -15.35 38.61
N ALA A 169 -4.17 -16.66 38.67
CA ALA A 169 -3.83 -17.47 37.50
C ALA A 169 -4.97 -17.43 36.46
N LEU A 170 -6.22 -17.59 36.87
CA LEU A 170 -7.39 -17.52 35.99
C LEU A 170 -7.56 -16.13 35.34
N LEU A 171 -7.27 -15.04 36.06
CA LEU A 171 -7.28 -13.67 35.50
C LEU A 171 -6.14 -13.44 34.50
N SER A 172 -5.00 -14.14 34.65
CA SER A 172 -3.87 -14.04 33.72
C SER A 172 -4.04 -14.92 32.47
N LEU A 173 -4.88 -15.96 32.52
CA LEU A 173 -5.02 -16.93 31.45
C LEU A 173 -5.53 -16.30 30.12
N PRO A 174 -6.54 -15.40 30.10
CA PRO A 174 -6.96 -14.73 28.87
C PRO A 174 -5.84 -13.94 28.20
N VAL A 175 -4.96 -13.31 28.99
CA VAL A 175 -3.80 -12.58 28.47
C VAL A 175 -2.81 -13.52 27.81
N LEU A 176 -2.49 -14.65 28.47
CA LEU A 176 -1.59 -15.65 27.91
C LEU A 176 -2.16 -16.26 26.63
N ILE A 177 -3.46 -16.54 26.59
CA ILE A 177 -4.17 -17.02 25.40
C ILE A 177 -4.11 -15.96 24.30
N ALA A 178 -4.42 -14.69 24.59
CA ALA A 178 -4.35 -13.60 23.62
C ALA A 178 -2.92 -13.40 23.09
N TYR A 179 -1.89 -13.52 23.95
CA TYR A 179 -0.49 -13.46 23.55
C TYR A 179 -0.09 -14.64 22.66
N ALA A 180 -0.47 -15.87 23.03
CA ALA A 180 -0.20 -17.06 22.23
C ALA A 180 -0.91 -16.99 20.87
N ALA A 181 -2.17 -16.56 20.85
CA ALA A 181 -2.95 -16.32 19.63
C ALA A 181 -2.29 -15.23 18.77
N PHE A 182 -1.88 -14.12 19.37
CA PHE A 182 -1.15 -13.06 18.68
C PHE A 182 0.18 -13.56 18.12
N ARG A 183 0.93 -14.38 18.86
CA ARG A 183 2.20 -14.96 18.41
C ARG A 183 1.99 -15.94 17.26
N ALA A 184 0.96 -16.79 17.32
CA ALA A 184 0.61 -17.70 16.25
C ALA A 184 0.12 -16.95 14.99
N TRP A 185 -0.65 -15.89 15.19
CA TRP A 185 -1.07 -14.98 14.13
C TRP A 185 0.15 -14.27 13.52
N ALA A 186 1.01 -13.67 14.34
CA ALA A 186 2.23 -13.01 13.92
C ALA A 186 3.21 -13.97 13.24
N SER A 187 3.29 -15.24 13.64
CA SER A 187 4.16 -16.18 12.97
C SER A 187 3.64 -16.58 11.60
N ARG A 188 2.32 -16.76 11.47
CA ARG A 188 1.65 -17.06 10.21
C ARG A 188 1.75 -15.91 9.20
N TYR A 189 1.56 -14.68 9.66
CA TYR A 189 1.45 -13.50 8.78
C TYR A 189 2.71 -12.62 8.72
N GLY A 190 3.60 -12.69 9.70
CA GLY A 190 4.77 -11.82 9.83
C GLY A 190 6.10 -12.44 9.39
N TYR A 191 6.24 -13.77 9.39
CA TYR A 191 7.49 -14.45 9.01
C TYR A 191 7.52 -15.04 7.61
N SER A 192 6.37 -15.39 7.03
CA SER A 192 6.32 -15.56 5.58
C SER A 192 6.80 -14.23 5.00
N GLU A 193 7.82 -14.23 4.13
CA GLU A 193 7.94 -13.11 3.20
C GLU A 193 6.57 -13.01 2.59
N PRO A 194 5.81 -11.94 2.90
CA PRO A 194 4.55 -11.84 2.23
C PRO A 194 4.95 -11.86 0.75
N GLU A 195 4.12 -12.48 -0.08
CA GLU A 195 4.13 -12.19 -1.51
C GLU A 195 3.66 -10.71 -1.64
N VAL A 196 4.48 -9.84 -1.07
CA VAL A 196 4.40 -8.42 -1.10
C VAL A 196 4.63 -8.16 -2.55
N ILE A 197 3.62 -7.59 -3.16
CA ILE A 197 3.76 -6.96 -4.44
C ILE A 197 4.82 -5.88 -4.28
N THR A 198 6.05 -6.24 -4.62
CA THR A 198 7.15 -5.30 -4.72
C THR A 198 7.01 -4.66 -6.08
N VAL A 199 6.70 -3.37 -6.06
CA VAL A 199 6.71 -2.54 -7.26
C VAL A 199 8.13 -2.54 -7.81
N PRO A 200 8.36 -3.02 -9.04
CA PRO A 200 9.70 -3.09 -9.59
C PRO A 200 10.31 -1.69 -9.75
N LYS A 201 11.64 -1.59 -9.62
CA LYS A 201 12.40 -0.33 -9.73
C LYS A 201 12.50 0.18 -11.17
N SER A 202 12.21 -0.68 -12.13
CA SER A 202 12.25 -0.44 -13.56
C SER A 202 11.28 -1.41 -14.22
N LEU A 203 10.74 -1.03 -15.37
CA LEU A 203 10.04 -1.95 -16.25
C LEU A 203 10.83 -2.10 -17.54
N PRO A 204 10.80 -3.30 -18.17
CA PRO A 204 11.37 -3.50 -19.50
C PRO A 204 10.60 -2.77 -20.61
N VAL A 205 9.44 -2.16 -20.27
CA VAL A 205 8.57 -1.44 -21.20
C VAL A 205 8.55 0.06 -20.88
N PRO A 206 8.56 0.94 -21.91
CA PRO A 206 8.34 2.38 -21.73
C PRO A 206 7.08 2.65 -20.90
N THR A 207 7.21 3.52 -19.90
CA THR A 207 6.12 3.83 -18.97
C THR A 207 5.92 5.33 -18.83
N LEU A 208 4.68 5.79 -18.97
CA LEU A 208 4.21 7.15 -18.76
C LEU A 208 3.33 7.23 -17.52
N LEU A 209 3.62 8.15 -16.62
CA LEU A 209 2.83 8.41 -15.41
C LEU A 209 2.16 9.78 -15.53
N ILE A 210 0.82 9.82 -15.55
CA ILE A 210 0.04 11.05 -15.47
C ILE A 210 -0.45 11.23 -14.03
N ARG A 211 -0.09 12.35 -13.41
CA ARG A 211 -0.45 12.68 -12.03
C ARG A 211 -1.40 13.87 -11.98
N CYS A 212 -2.40 13.76 -11.11
CA CYS A 212 -3.31 14.86 -10.78
C CYS A 212 -3.25 15.12 -9.26
N PRO A 213 -2.32 15.95 -8.77
CA PRO A 213 -2.21 16.26 -7.35
C PRO A 213 -3.44 17.00 -6.86
N GLY A 214 -3.75 16.82 -5.58
CA GLY A 214 -4.91 17.45 -4.95
C GLY A 214 -6.22 16.69 -5.14
N ASP A 215 -6.20 15.51 -5.76
CA ASP A 215 -7.38 14.65 -5.75
C ASP A 215 -7.70 14.09 -4.34
N GLU A 216 -8.95 13.67 -4.15
CA GLU A 216 -9.45 13.19 -2.85
C GLU A 216 -8.67 11.97 -2.37
N ALA A 217 -8.26 11.12 -3.31
CA ALA A 217 -7.43 9.95 -3.04
C ALA A 217 -6.06 10.38 -2.47
N SER A 218 -5.41 11.38 -3.05
CA SER A 218 -4.16 11.95 -2.54
C SER A 218 -4.33 12.55 -1.15
N GLY A 219 -5.50 13.12 -0.83
CA GLY A 219 -5.82 13.60 0.52
C GLY A 219 -5.84 12.47 1.55
N VAL A 220 -6.56 11.38 1.26
CA VAL A 220 -6.63 10.20 2.15
C VAL A 220 -5.26 9.53 2.31
N LEU A 221 -4.51 9.39 1.20
CA LEU A 221 -3.16 8.83 1.21
C LEU A 221 -2.16 9.75 1.96
N GLY A 222 -2.30 11.06 1.81
CA GLY A 222 -1.51 12.02 2.56
C GLY A 222 -1.76 11.92 4.06
N ALA A 223 -3.04 11.82 4.47
CA ALA A 223 -3.42 11.64 5.86
C ALA A 223 -2.87 10.33 6.44
N SER A 224 -2.94 9.22 5.68
CA SER A 224 -2.41 7.94 6.12
C SER A 224 -0.88 8.00 6.30
N LEU A 225 -0.16 8.66 5.40
CA LEU A 225 1.30 8.89 5.53
C LEU A 225 1.66 9.75 6.74
N VAL A 226 0.87 10.78 7.06
CA VAL A 226 1.11 11.60 8.26
C VAL A 226 0.94 10.75 9.53
N VAL A 227 -0.15 10.00 9.63
CA VAL A 227 -0.39 9.09 10.76
C VAL A 227 0.72 8.04 10.86
N GLU A 228 1.13 7.47 9.73
CA GLU A 228 2.24 6.51 9.66
C GLU A 228 3.54 7.12 10.17
N ARG A 229 3.91 8.33 9.71
CA ARG A 229 5.12 9.01 10.17
C ARG A 229 5.08 9.31 11.67
N VAL A 230 3.95 9.77 12.21
CA VAL A 230 3.81 9.98 13.66
C VAL A 230 4.01 8.66 14.40
N MET A 231 3.39 7.58 13.93
CA MET A 231 3.54 6.26 14.54
C MET A 231 4.97 5.73 14.44
N VAL A 232 5.65 5.92 13.31
CA VAL A 232 7.07 5.56 13.13
C VAL A 232 7.95 6.36 14.08
N LEU A 233 7.73 7.67 14.25
CA LEU A 233 8.50 8.49 15.18
C LEU A 233 8.30 8.03 16.64
N LEU A 234 7.05 7.79 17.05
CA LEU A 234 6.72 7.30 18.39
C LEU A 234 7.36 5.94 18.65
N THR A 235 7.20 5.01 17.71
CA THR A 235 7.74 3.64 17.84
C THR A 235 9.27 3.61 17.74
N ALA A 236 9.90 4.43 16.89
CA ALA A 236 11.34 4.56 16.80
C ALA A 236 11.92 5.13 18.10
N LYS A 237 11.25 6.11 18.72
CA LYS A 237 11.68 6.64 20.02
C LYS A 237 11.59 5.56 21.09
N VAL A 238 10.48 4.83 21.16
CA VAL A 238 10.31 3.69 22.09
C VAL A 238 11.37 2.62 21.84
N ALA A 239 11.64 2.28 20.57
CA ALA A 239 12.68 1.32 20.20
C ALA A 239 14.08 1.80 20.60
N SER A 240 14.41 3.09 20.41
CA SER A 240 15.69 3.65 20.83
C SER A 240 15.88 3.62 22.34
N VAL A 241 14.80 3.92 23.09
CA VAL A 241 14.79 3.78 24.55
C VAL A 241 15.04 2.32 24.90
N TRP A 242 14.30 1.39 24.31
CA TRP A 242 14.43 -0.05 24.54
C TRP A 242 15.83 -0.60 24.23
N GLU A 243 16.41 -0.24 23.09
CA GLU A 243 17.78 -0.63 22.72
C GLU A 243 18.81 -0.06 23.69
N TRP A 244 18.59 1.18 24.15
CA TRP A 244 19.38 1.77 25.22
C TRP A 244 19.19 0.99 26.53
N MET A 245 17.96 0.61 26.90
CA MET A 245 17.69 -0.22 28.08
C MET A 245 18.40 -1.57 28.00
N ASN A 246 18.35 -2.23 26.85
CA ASN A 246 18.98 -3.52 26.62
C ASN A 246 20.51 -3.44 26.68
N ARG A 247 21.11 -2.40 26.09
CA ARG A 247 22.56 -2.14 26.23
C ARG A 247 22.96 -1.95 27.70
N HIS A 248 22.10 -1.29 28.47
CA HIS A 248 22.32 -1.02 29.88
C HIS A 248 21.46 -1.92 30.78
N ARG A 249 21.25 -3.18 30.37
CA ARG A 249 20.32 -4.10 31.05
C ARG A 249 20.59 -4.23 32.55
N LEU A 250 21.86 -4.19 32.95
CA LEU A 250 22.27 -4.25 34.35
C LEU A 250 21.87 -2.99 35.12
N VAL A 251 22.05 -1.80 34.52
CA VAL A 251 21.62 -0.51 35.11
C VAL A 251 20.11 -0.48 35.26
N TYR A 252 19.36 -0.96 34.26
CA TYR A 252 17.91 -1.06 34.36
C TYR A 252 17.44 -2.06 35.38
N LEU A 253 18.10 -3.22 35.48
CA LEU A 253 17.75 -4.23 36.48
C LEU A 253 18.01 -3.67 37.88
N LEU A 254 19.13 -2.98 38.09
CA LEU A 254 19.42 -2.26 39.34
C LEU A 254 18.40 -1.15 39.61
N PHE A 255 18.05 -0.34 38.62
CA PHE A 255 17.04 0.71 38.76
C PHE A 255 15.65 0.13 39.06
N ALA A 256 15.25 -0.95 38.39
CA ALA A 256 13.97 -1.63 38.63
C ALA A 256 13.93 -2.27 40.02
N VAL A 257 15.04 -2.85 40.49
CA VAL A 257 15.18 -3.34 41.87
C VAL A 257 15.08 -2.19 42.85
N LEU A 258 15.80 -1.09 42.65
CA LEU A 258 15.76 0.09 43.52
C LEU A 258 14.36 0.74 43.55
N LEU A 259 13.72 0.87 42.39
CA LEU A 259 12.35 1.38 42.28
C LEU A 259 11.38 0.44 42.99
N GLY A 260 11.51 -0.88 42.79
CA GLY A 260 10.72 -1.90 43.48
C GLY A 260 10.90 -1.84 45.00
N LEU A 261 12.13 -1.68 45.48
CA LEU A 261 12.45 -1.48 46.91
C LEU A 261 11.86 -0.18 47.44
N THR A 262 11.95 0.92 46.68
CA THR A 262 11.41 2.23 47.07
C THR A 262 9.89 2.21 47.16
N VAL A 263 9.23 1.63 46.14
CA VAL A 263 7.77 1.42 46.15
C VAL A 263 7.39 0.53 47.32
N SER A 264 8.12 -0.56 47.56
CA SER A 264 7.86 -1.47 48.69
C SER A 264 8.03 -0.78 50.05
N ALA A 265 9.04 0.08 50.21
CA ALA A 265 9.27 0.84 51.42
C ALA A 265 8.18 1.90 51.65
N ALA A 266 7.79 2.64 50.60
CA ALA A 266 6.67 3.59 50.66
C ALA A 266 5.35 2.90 50.97
N MET A 267 5.13 1.72 50.40
CA MET A 267 4.01 0.85 50.70
C MET A 267 4.02 0.42 52.19
N PHE A 268 5.15 -0.07 52.69
CA PHE A 268 5.28 -0.49 54.09
C PHE A 268 5.11 0.67 55.08
N ALA A 269 5.66 1.84 54.78
CA ALA A 269 5.47 3.06 55.57
C ALA A 269 3.99 3.50 55.59
N SER A 270 3.32 3.46 54.43
CA SER A 270 1.89 3.76 54.32
C SER A 270 1.03 2.79 55.15
N MET A 271 1.34 1.49 55.12
CA MET A 271 0.69 0.51 56.00
C MET A 271 0.94 0.79 57.48
N ALA A 272 2.18 1.10 57.86
CA ALA A 272 2.55 1.37 59.26
C ALA A 272 1.86 2.62 59.81
N LEU A 273 1.66 3.65 58.98
CA LEU A 273 1.00 4.90 59.36
C LEU A 273 -0.53 4.81 59.35
N SER A 274 -1.12 4.07 58.41
CA SER A 274 -2.58 3.97 58.27
C SER A 274 -3.20 2.81 59.04
N GLY A 275 -2.40 1.82 59.46
CA GLY A 275 -2.87 0.58 60.07
C GLY A 275 -3.72 -0.29 59.12
N SER A 276 -3.77 0.02 57.82
CA SER A 276 -4.71 -0.60 56.88
C SER A 276 -4.08 -0.86 55.50
N LEU A 277 -4.42 -2.02 54.92
CA LEU A 277 -4.04 -2.39 53.55
C LEU A 277 -4.71 -1.49 52.48
N GLU A 278 -5.73 -0.72 52.84
CA GLU A 278 -6.43 0.18 51.91
C GLU A 278 -5.53 1.32 51.40
N ALA A 279 -4.57 1.77 52.23
CA ALA A 279 -3.68 2.87 51.87
C ALA A 279 -2.68 2.50 50.74
N LEU A 280 -2.56 1.22 50.40
CA LEU A 280 -1.75 0.70 49.30
C LEU A 280 -2.46 0.69 47.95
N LYS A 281 -3.80 0.71 47.95
CA LYS A 281 -4.59 0.53 46.73
C LYS A 281 -4.40 1.70 45.77
N TRP A 282 -4.43 2.94 46.28
CA TRP A 282 -4.38 4.13 45.45
C TRP A 282 -3.07 4.31 44.67
N PRO A 283 -1.87 4.19 45.28
CA PRO A 283 -0.61 4.27 44.52
C PRO A 283 -0.49 3.16 43.46
N ALA A 284 -0.91 1.94 43.78
CA ALA A 284 -0.91 0.83 42.85
C ALA A 284 -1.87 1.07 41.67
N ILE A 285 -3.07 1.59 41.94
CA ILE A 285 -4.04 1.98 40.92
C ILE A 285 -3.49 3.10 40.03
N VAL A 286 -2.88 4.14 40.61
CA VAL A 286 -2.28 5.25 39.84
C VAL A 286 -1.15 4.76 38.95
N LEU A 287 -0.25 3.93 39.48
CA LEU A 287 0.86 3.37 38.70
C LEU A 287 0.34 2.47 37.57
N ALA A 288 -0.65 1.62 37.86
CA ALA A 288 -1.30 0.79 36.83
C ALA A 288 -2.02 1.64 35.78
N ALA A 289 -2.68 2.73 36.17
CA ALA A 289 -3.38 3.64 35.27
C ALA A 289 -2.40 4.39 34.37
N LEU A 290 -1.30 4.93 34.91
CA LEU A 290 -0.24 5.57 34.13
C LEU A 290 0.41 4.58 33.15
N PHE A 291 0.64 3.36 33.60
CA PHE A 291 1.22 2.32 32.77
C PHE A 291 0.27 1.88 31.65
N ALA A 292 -1.02 1.74 31.95
CA ALA A 292 -2.07 1.51 30.95
C ALA A 292 -2.17 2.70 29.98
N LEU A 293 -2.07 3.93 30.46
CA LEU A 293 -2.09 5.13 29.62
C LEU A 293 -0.90 5.17 28.65
N VAL A 294 0.31 4.84 29.11
CA VAL A 294 1.52 4.91 28.28
C VAL A 294 1.63 3.75 27.29
N LEU A 295 1.21 2.54 27.70
CA LEU A 295 1.38 1.35 26.86
C LEU A 295 0.09 0.90 26.19
N VAL A 296 -1.01 0.81 26.94
CA VAL A 296 -2.26 0.22 26.44
C VAL A 296 -3.00 1.20 25.54
N VAL A 297 -3.04 2.50 25.85
CA VAL A 297 -3.77 3.48 25.02
C VAL A 297 -3.20 3.61 23.61
N PRO A 298 -1.88 3.75 23.38
CA PRO A 298 -1.33 3.74 22.01
C PRO A 298 -1.61 2.45 21.25
N LEU A 299 -1.70 1.30 21.93
CA LEU A 299 -2.05 0.04 21.30
C LEU A 299 -3.54 -0.02 20.94
N LEU A 300 -4.41 0.35 21.88
CA LEU A 300 -5.87 0.29 21.70
C LEU A 300 -6.40 1.37 20.76
N LEU A 301 -5.75 2.53 20.69
CA LEU A 301 -6.15 3.60 19.77
C LEU A 301 -5.33 3.57 18.49
N GLY A 302 -4.01 3.38 18.59
CA GLY A 302 -3.10 3.45 17.45
C GLY A 302 -3.25 2.27 16.49
N PHE A 303 -3.44 1.04 16.98
CA PHE A 303 -3.61 -0.10 16.08
C PHE A 303 -4.95 -0.09 15.35
N PRO A 304 -6.11 0.04 16.02
CA PRO A 304 -7.38 0.06 15.32
C PRO A 304 -7.50 1.25 14.37
N SER A 305 -7.01 2.44 14.75
CA SER A 305 -7.01 3.60 13.85
C SER A 305 -6.15 3.36 12.61
N ARG A 306 -4.93 2.83 12.77
CA ARG A 306 -4.07 2.47 11.64
C ARG A 306 -4.70 1.39 10.76
N SER A 307 -5.20 0.32 11.36
CA SER A 307 -5.85 -0.78 10.62
C SER A 307 -7.09 -0.29 9.88
N LEU A 308 -7.87 0.61 10.47
CA LEU A 308 -9.02 1.23 9.81
C LEU A 308 -8.58 2.11 8.63
N LEU A 309 -7.56 2.95 8.82
CA LEU A 309 -7.00 3.77 7.74
C LEU A 309 -6.47 2.92 6.58
N TYR A 310 -5.79 1.82 6.88
CA TYR A 310 -5.33 0.87 5.87
C TYR A 310 -6.47 0.09 5.22
N TRP A 311 -7.53 -0.21 5.95
CA TRP A 311 -8.70 -0.88 5.39
C TRP A 311 -9.35 -0.02 4.31
N PHE A 312 -9.52 1.28 4.57
CA PHE A 312 -10.02 2.24 3.59
C PHE A 312 -9.03 2.48 2.44
N SER A 313 -7.75 2.70 2.76
CA SER A 313 -6.75 3.13 1.75
C SER A 313 -6.25 1.97 0.88
N TYR A 314 -5.98 0.82 1.47
CA TYR A 314 -5.21 -0.28 0.86
C TYR A 314 -5.94 -1.63 0.86
N GLY A 315 -7.08 -1.70 1.56
CA GLY A 315 -7.89 -2.89 1.62
C GLY A 315 -7.71 -3.74 2.87
N SER A 316 -8.60 -4.73 3.01
CA SER A 316 -8.63 -5.63 4.18
C SER A 316 -7.37 -6.48 4.33
N ASP A 317 -6.79 -6.91 3.22
CA ASP A 317 -5.59 -7.76 3.22
C ASP A 317 -4.40 -7.00 3.83
N VAL A 318 -4.30 -5.71 3.50
CA VAL A 318 -3.27 -4.82 4.03
C VAL A 318 -3.60 -4.38 5.45
N ALA A 319 -4.85 -4.08 5.77
CA ALA A 319 -5.28 -3.71 7.13
C ALA A 319 -4.93 -4.78 8.16
N THR A 320 -5.23 -6.04 7.85
CA THR A 320 -4.93 -7.16 8.75
C THR A 320 -3.43 -7.37 8.90
N ARG A 321 -2.64 -7.10 7.86
CA ARG A 321 -1.17 -7.23 7.90
C ARG A 321 -0.46 -5.96 8.33
N GLY A 322 -1.17 -4.84 8.45
CA GLY A 322 -0.63 -3.49 8.66
C GLY A 322 0.07 -3.31 9.99
N VAL A 323 -0.19 -4.21 10.93
CA VAL A 323 0.59 -4.35 12.15
C VAL A 323 2.05 -4.63 11.79
N PHE A 324 2.29 -5.56 10.85
CA PHE A 324 3.61 -6.07 10.43
C PHE A 324 4.25 -5.30 9.27
N LEU A 325 3.48 -4.46 8.58
CA LEU A 325 3.89 -3.81 7.35
C LEU A 325 3.84 -2.28 7.51
N ASP A 326 4.93 -1.64 7.15
CA ASP A 326 4.96 -0.23 6.78
C ASP A 326 4.45 -0.13 5.35
N VAL A 327 3.47 0.74 5.09
CA VAL A 327 2.78 0.80 3.79
C VAL A 327 2.69 2.23 3.34
N SER A 328 3.59 2.61 2.45
CA SER A 328 3.50 3.90 1.78
C SER A 328 2.82 3.77 0.43
N ALA A 329 1.99 4.75 0.09
CA ALA A 329 1.51 4.94 -1.27
C ALA A 329 2.35 6.02 -1.92
N GLU A 330 3.23 5.61 -2.82
CA GLU A 330 4.06 6.52 -3.59
C GLU A 330 3.33 6.91 -4.87
N SER A 331 3.40 8.19 -5.19
CA SER A 331 2.85 8.71 -6.44
C SER A 331 3.61 8.30 -7.70
N THR A 332 4.81 7.75 -7.52
CA THR A 332 5.67 7.20 -8.56
C THR A 332 6.31 5.94 -8.01
N PRO A 333 6.52 4.89 -8.83
CA PRO A 333 7.32 3.75 -8.41
C PRO A 333 8.75 4.20 -8.06
N PRO A 334 9.50 3.45 -7.25
CA PRO A 334 10.94 3.61 -7.19
C PRO A 334 11.54 3.51 -8.60
N GLY A 335 12.51 4.36 -8.96
CA GLY A 335 13.13 4.35 -10.30
C GLY A 335 13.10 5.69 -11.01
N ALA A 336 13.38 5.66 -12.31
CA ALA A 336 13.31 6.81 -13.21
C ALA A 336 12.15 6.62 -14.19
N TRP A 337 11.21 7.56 -14.20
CA TRP A 337 9.96 7.46 -14.96
C TRP A 337 9.67 8.76 -15.69
N LEU A 338 9.01 8.67 -16.84
CA LEU A 338 8.44 9.86 -17.48
C LEU A 338 7.16 10.23 -16.74
N VAL A 339 7.18 11.37 -16.05
CA VAL A 339 6.06 11.85 -15.23
C VAL A 339 5.55 13.16 -15.78
N HIS A 340 4.25 13.25 -16.04
CA HIS A 340 3.57 14.49 -16.32
C HIS A 340 2.56 14.77 -15.21
N THR A 341 2.57 16.01 -14.73
CA THR A 341 1.63 16.48 -13.72
C THR A 341 0.65 17.42 -14.41
N ILE A 342 -0.64 17.13 -14.29
CA ILE A 342 -1.73 18.01 -14.73
C ILE A 342 -2.45 18.57 -13.52
N PHE A 343 -3.00 19.77 -13.64
CA PHE A 343 -3.80 20.36 -12.58
C PHE A 343 -5.29 20.08 -12.79
N PRO A 344 -6.03 19.69 -11.74
CA PRO A 344 -7.45 19.43 -11.84
C PRO A 344 -8.24 20.72 -12.14
N ARG A 345 -9.02 20.73 -13.24
CA ARG A 345 -9.83 21.88 -13.66
C ARG A 345 -11.08 22.05 -12.80
N ARG A 346 -11.52 20.98 -12.13
CA ARG A 346 -12.71 21.01 -11.25
C ARG A 346 -12.60 22.02 -10.10
N PHE A 347 -11.39 22.29 -9.61
CA PHE A 347 -11.21 23.31 -8.57
C PHE A 347 -11.55 24.73 -9.04
N GLU A 348 -11.39 25.00 -10.34
CA GLU A 348 -11.71 26.30 -10.92
C GLU A 348 -13.21 26.42 -11.26
N SER A 349 -13.84 25.29 -11.62
CA SER A 349 -15.19 25.27 -12.17
C SER A 349 -16.29 24.93 -11.15
N GLY A 350 -15.93 24.46 -9.96
CA GLY A 350 -16.91 24.08 -8.92
C GLY A 350 -17.80 22.89 -9.31
N LEU A 351 -17.40 22.13 -10.33
CA LEU A 351 -18.18 21.01 -10.84
C LEU A 351 -18.22 19.84 -9.85
N PRO A 352 -19.39 19.18 -9.66
CA PRO A 352 -19.51 18.05 -8.76
C PRO A 352 -18.75 16.81 -9.27
N GLY A 353 -18.25 16.01 -8.32
CA GLY A 353 -17.62 14.70 -8.57
C GLY A 353 -16.12 14.68 -8.26
N LEU A 354 -15.55 13.47 -8.24
CA LEU A 354 -14.19 13.23 -7.75
C LEU A 354 -13.12 13.74 -8.72
N ALA A 355 -12.20 14.59 -8.25
CA ALA A 355 -11.01 15.01 -8.99
C ALA A 355 -10.06 13.85 -9.33
N HIS A 356 -10.19 12.71 -8.64
CA HIS A 356 -9.41 11.50 -8.94
C HIS A 356 -9.66 10.96 -10.36
N SER A 357 -10.84 11.24 -10.92
CA SER A 357 -11.25 10.85 -12.27
C SER A 357 -10.70 11.77 -13.36
N GLU A 358 -10.18 12.94 -12.98
CA GLU A 358 -9.83 14.01 -13.91
C GLU A 358 -8.85 13.61 -15.03
N PRO A 359 -7.81 12.77 -14.82
CA PRO A 359 -6.86 12.46 -15.90
C PRO A 359 -7.47 11.87 -17.16
N TYR A 360 -8.58 11.14 -17.07
CA TYR A 360 -9.26 10.60 -18.25
C TYR A 360 -10.40 11.49 -18.77
N ASP A 361 -10.75 12.54 -18.02
CA ASP A 361 -11.70 13.60 -18.45
C ASP A 361 -10.96 14.87 -18.94
N ASN A 362 -9.63 14.92 -18.81
CA ASN A 362 -8.81 16.08 -19.13
C ASN A 362 -8.15 15.94 -20.50
N GLU A 363 -8.49 16.83 -21.43
CA GLU A 363 -7.94 16.85 -22.80
C GLU A 363 -6.42 16.99 -22.85
N GLU A 364 -5.81 17.73 -21.90
CA GLU A 364 -4.35 17.89 -21.83
C GLU A 364 -3.67 16.56 -21.51
N ALA A 365 -4.20 15.80 -20.54
CA ALA A 365 -3.67 14.47 -20.23
C ALA A 365 -3.81 13.52 -21.41
N ILE A 366 -4.97 13.52 -22.09
CA ILE A 366 -5.21 12.69 -23.27
C ILE A 366 -4.24 13.05 -24.42
N ASP A 367 -3.97 14.34 -24.61
CA ASP A 367 -3.03 14.86 -25.61
C ASP A 367 -1.58 14.45 -25.30
N ILE A 368 -1.18 14.48 -24.02
CA ILE A 368 0.12 13.96 -23.57
C ILE A 368 0.22 12.46 -23.87
N VAL A 369 -0.82 11.68 -23.55
CA VAL A 369 -0.85 10.23 -23.84
C VAL A 369 -0.74 9.99 -25.35
N ALA A 370 -1.54 10.66 -26.18
CA ALA A 370 -1.52 10.48 -27.63
C ALA A 370 -0.14 10.77 -28.25
N ARG A 371 0.50 11.89 -27.87
CA ARG A 371 1.86 12.23 -28.33
C ARG A 371 2.90 11.23 -27.87
N TRP A 372 2.78 10.74 -26.63
CA TRP A 372 3.69 9.73 -26.11
C TRP A 372 3.55 8.40 -26.87
N VAL A 373 2.31 7.99 -27.19
CA VAL A 373 2.03 6.82 -28.03
C VAL A 373 2.62 6.98 -29.43
N GLY A 374 2.53 8.17 -30.04
CA GLY A 374 3.16 8.43 -31.35
C GLY A 374 4.67 8.18 -31.34
N LYS A 375 5.37 8.75 -30.36
CA LYS A 375 6.81 8.52 -30.18
C LYS A 375 7.14 7.04 -29.92
N LEU A 376 6.24 6.31 -29.28
CA LEU A 376 6.42 4.89 -29.01
C LEU A 376 6.28 4.06 -30.29
N VAL A 377 5.24 4.32 -31.08
CA VAL A 377 4.98 3.67 -32.37
C VAL A 377 6.13 3.92 -33.35
N GLU A 378 6.65 5.14 -33.43
CA GLU A 378 7.82 5.47 -34.25
C GLU A 378 9.05 4.63 -33.87
N ARG A 379 9.29 4.45 -32.56
CA ARG A 379 10.42 3.64 -32.05
C ARG A 379 10.25 2.16 -32.33
N THR A 380 9.03 1.62 -32.20
CA THR A 380 8.78 0.18 -32.39
C THR A 380 8.72 -0.18 -33.87
N GLY A 381 8.14 0.68 -34.72
CA GLY A 381 8.16 0.52 -36.17
C GLY A 381 9.58 0.51 -36.76
N ALA A 382 10.45 1.40 -36.28
CA ALA A 382 11.86 1.42 -36.66
C ALA A 382 12.63 0.12 -36.32
N ARG A 383 12.14 -0.67 -35.36
CA ARG A 383 12.75 -1.94 -34.96
C ARG A 383 12.40 -3.08 -35.92
N VAL A 384 11.15 -3.13 -36.39
CA VAL A 384 10.67 -4.17 -37.34
C VAL A 384 11.41 -4.09 -38.67
N GLY A 385 11.66 -2.87 -39.18
CA GLY A 385 12.35 -2.69 -40.45
C GLY A 385 13.81 -3.16 -40.46
N ARG A 386 14.50 -3.22 -39.31
CA ARG A 386 15.89 -3.69 -39.23
C ARG A 386 16.01 -5.21 -39.21
N GLU A 387 15.13 -5.90 -38.48
CA GLU A 387 15.18 -7.37 -38.36
C GLU A 387 14.86 -8.08 -39.69
N GLN A 388 14.17 -7.42 -40.63
CA GLN A 388 13.89 -7.96 -41.96
C GLN A 388 15.02 -7.77 -42.99
N HIS A 389 16.09 -7.04 -42.66
CA HIS A 389 17.22 -6.81 -43.60
C HIS A 389 18.50 -7.57 -43.23
N ASP A 390 18.57 -8.14 -42.02
CA ASP A 390 19.74 -8.89 -41.53
C ASP A 390 19.58 -10.43 -41.68
N HIS A 391 18.59 -10.87 -42.45
CA HIS A 391 18.36 -12.28 -42.86
C HIS A 391 18.35 -12.36 -44.38
#